data_AF-A0A5E4N389-F1
#
_entry.id   AF-A0A5E4N389-F1
#
_cell.length_a   1.000
_cell.length_b   1.000
_cell.length_c   1.000
_cell.angle_alpha   90.00
_cell.angle_beta   90.00
_cell.angle_gamma   90.00
#
_symmetry.space_group_name_H-M   'P 1'
#
loop_
_entity.id
_entity.type
_entity.pdbx_description
1 polymer ?
#
loop_
_entity_poly.entity_id
_entity_poly.type
_entity_poly.pdbx_seq_one_letter_code
_entity_poly.pdbx_strand_id
1 'polypeptide(L)'
;FSLSTVKFVEAISILQQKFNNRFQDFKYFQLLANPFNIDVEDISVELLMEIIDLQPQSILKDSFEASPLLFFAELPASFSKIKNIAAKYFSMFGSSYICEQAFSHMKKIKNPYRSRLTDDHLHHVLRASTSNFNVEIEKIINNIQQQKSH
;
A
#
# COMPACT_ATOMS: atom_id res chain seq x y z
N PHE A 1 -31.47 35.48 -0.09
CA PHE A 1 -30.85 34.13 -0.05
C PHE A 1 -31.88 33.13 -0.55
N SER A 2 -31.61 32.43 -1.66
CA SER A 2 -32.62 31.63 -2.37
C SER A 2 -32.74 30.22 -1.75
N LEU A 3 -33.93 29.61 -1.88
CA LEU A 3 -34.20 28.24 -1.43
C LEU A 3 -33.23 27.19 -2.02
N SER A 4 -32.57 27.49 -3.15
CA SER A 4 -31.57 26.61 -3.76
C SER A 4 -30.25 26.57 -2.99
N THR A 5 -29.81 27.70 -2.43
CA THR A 5 -28.52 27.78 -1.72
C THR A 5 -28.55 26.95 -0.44
N VAL A 6 -29.69 26.91 0.25
CA VAL A 6 -29.90 26.10 1.46
C VAL A 6 -29.75 24.60 1.17
N LYS A 7 -30.33 24.10 0.07
CA LYS A 7 -30.24 22.69 -0.33
C LYS A 7 -28.81 22.26 -0.65
N PHE A 8 -28.02 23.13 -1.28
CA PHE A 8 -26.60 22.85 -1.56
C PHE A 8 -25.76 22.80 -0.28
N VAL A 9 -25.99 23.72 0.65
CA VAL A 9 -25.30 23.73 1.95
C VAL A 9 -25.60 22.43 2.72
N GLU A 10 -26.87 22.02 2.77
CA GLU A 10 -27.26 20.76 3.42
C GLU A 10 -26.62 19.54 2.76
N ALA A 11 -26.62 19.48 1.42
CA ALA A 11 -25.98 18.40 0.67
C ALA A 11 -24.46 18.33 0.94
N ILE A 12 -23.78 19.48 1.03
CA ILE A 12 -22.35 19.55 1.35
C ILE A 12 -22.09 19.05 2.78
N SER A 13 -22.89 19.48 3.77
CA SER A 13 -22.74 19.00 5.15
C SER A 13 -22.94 17.49 5.26
N ILE A 14 -23.94 16.92 4.57
CA ILE A 14 -24.17 15.47 4.54
C ILE A 14 -22.98 14.75 3.90
N LEU A 15 -22.45 15.28 2.80
CA LEU A 15 -21.27 14.71 2.13
C LEU A 15 -20.04 14.73 3.03
N GLN A 16 -19.77 15.85 3.71
CA GLN A 16 -18.69 15.98 4.67
C GLN A 16 -18.83 14.98 5.82
N GLN A 17 -20.02 14.85 6.39
CA GLN A 17 -20.28 13.89 7.46
C GLN A 17 -20.06 12.44 6.99
N LYS A 18 -20.60 12.07 5.82
CA LYS A 18 -20.40 10.73 5.25
C LYS A 18 -18.95 10.44 4.94
N PHE A 19 -18.22 11.42 4.40
CA PHE A 19 -16.80 11.30 4.13
C PHE A 19 -16.03 11.06 5.44
N ASN A 20 -16.22 11.93 6.43
CA ASN A 20 -15.57 11.79 7.73
C ASN A 20 -15.87 10.44 8.36
N ASN A 21 -17.14 10.01 8.39
CA ASN A 21 -17.56 8.71 8.91
C ASN A 21 -16.91 7.52 8.17
N ARG A 22 -16.83 7.59 6.84
CA ARG A 22 -16.22 6.54 6.02
C ARG A 22 -14.71 6.42 6.25
N PHE A 23 -14.04 7.54 6.49
CA PHE A 23 -12.58 7.60 6.62
C PHE A 23 -12.13 7.83 8.07
N GLN A 24 -12.97 7.57 9.07
CA GLN A 24 -12.58 7.74 10.48
C GLN A 24 -11.42 6.84 10.89
N ASP A 25 -11.19 5.73 10.20
CA ASP A 25 -10.06 4.84 10.48
C ASP A 25 -8.73 5.39 9.93
N PHE A 26 -8.78 6.41 9.07
CA PHE A 26 -7.64 7.06 8.42
C PHE A 26 -7.06 8.22 9.25
N LYS A 27 -7.25 8.23 10.57
CA LYS A 27 -6.82 9.32 11.47
C LYS A 27 -5.34 9.65 11.36
N TYR A 28 -4.51 8.64 11.07
CA TYR A 28 -3.06 8.79 11.01
C TYR A 28 -2.57 9.00 9.57
N PHE A 29 -3.46 9.27 8.61
CA PHE A 29 -3.02 9.54 7.24
C PHE A 29 -2.22 10.84 7.16
N GLN A 30 -2.58 11.86 7.94
CA GLN A 30 -1.82 13.11 8.03
C GLN A 30 -0.40 12.86 8.55
N LEU A 31 -0.23 11.94 9.52
CA LEU A 31 1.07 11.45 10.01
C LEU A 31 1.97 10.93 8.90
N LEU A 32 1.40 10.18 7.97
CA LEU A 32 2.16 9.62 6.86
C LEU A 32 2.40 10.65 5.76
N ALA A 33 1.54 11.67 5.64
CA ALA A 33 1.69 12.74 4.68
C ALA A 33 2.83 13.69 5.06
N ASN A 34 2.95 14.09 6.33
CA ASN A 34 4.07 14.87 6.82
C ASN A 34 4.24 14.74 8.36
N PRO A 35 5.10 13.85 8.85
CA PRO A 35 5.30 13.67 10.30
C PRO A 35 6.00 14.87 10.97
N PHE A 36 6.66 15.74 10.20
CA PHE A 36 7.40 16.90 10.70
C PHE A 36 6.55 18.17 10.85
N ASN A 37 5.32 18.18 10.33
CA ASN A 37 4.42 19.33 10.36
C ASN A 37 3.01 18.92 10.78
N ILE A 38 2.93 18.24 11.90
CA ILE A 38 1.66 17.84 12.50
C ILE A 38 1.47 18.55 13.81
N ASP A 39 0.23 18.97 14.02
CA ASP A 39 -0.21 19.46 15.29
C ASP A 39 -0.27 18.32 16.31
N VAL A 40 0.49 18.48 17.39
CA VAL A 40 0.54 17.53 18.50
C VAL A 40 -0.80 17.41 19.23
N GLU A 41 -1.68 18.42 19.10
CA GLU A 41 -3.02 18.42 19.70
C GLU A 41 -3.98 17.40 19.05
N ASP A 42 -3.74 17.04 17.79
CA ASP A 42 -4.59 16.12 17.01
C ASP A 42 -4.10 14.66 17.05
N ILE A 43 -3.00 14.38 17.76
CA ILE A 43 -2.37 13.06 17.82
C ILE A 43 -2.76 12.31 19.11
N SER A 44 -2.87 10.98 19.02
CA SER A 44 -3.07 10.14 20.19
C SER A 44 -1.88 10.20 21.16
N VAL A 45 -2.15 10.13 22.47
CA VAL A 45 -1.13 10.23 23.52
C VAL A 45 -0.04 9.16 23.36
N GLU A 46 -0.38 8.01 22.78
CA GLU A 46 0.56 6.92 22.54
C GLU A 46 1.67 7.31 21.54
N LEU A 47 1.41 8.19 20.58
CA LEU A 47 2.36 8.62 19.55
C LEU A 47 3.09 9.92 19.90
N LEU A 48 2.53 10.70 20.83
CA LEU A 48 2.98 12.05 21.14
C LEU A 48 4.50 12.12 21.42
N MET A 49 5.03 11.19 22.22
CA MET A 49 6.46 11.15 22.55
C MET A 49 7.33 10.95 21.31
N GLU A 50 6.97 10.01 20.44
CA GLU A 50 7.74 9.75 19.21
C GLU A 50 7.70 10.95 18.25
N ILE A 51 6.61 11.69 18.21
CA ILE A 51 6.48 12.88 17.36
C ILE A 51 7.30 14.05 17.87
N ILE A 52 7.24 14.32 19.18
CA ILE A 52 8.03 15.37 19.83
C ILE A 52 9.52 15.11 19.62
N ASP A 53 9.96 13.86 19.71
CA ASP A 53 11.35 13.48 19.49
C ASP A 53 11.75 13.52 18.00
N LEU A 54 10.80 13.30 17.08
CA LEU A 54 11.03 13.24 15.63
C LEU A 54 11.11 14.62 14.98
N GLN A 55 10.14 15.50 15.26
CA GLN A 55 10.01 16.81 14.62
C GLN A 55 11.26 17.70 14.63
N PRO A 56 12.08 17.75 15.71
CA PRO A 56 13.30 18.56 15.72
C PRO A 56 14.47 17.95 14.93
N GLN A 57 14.36 16.71 14.43
CA GLN A 57 15.48 16.03 13.77
C GLN A 57 15.60 16.43 12.31
N SER A 58 16.44 17.44 12.04
CA SER A 58 16.69 17.94 10.67
C SER A 58 17.20 16.86 9.71
N ILE A 59 18.11 15.98 10.14
CA ILE A 59 18.65 14.89 9.31
C ILE A 59 17.53 13.92 8.88
N LEU A 60 16.65 13.58 9.82
CA LEU A 60 15.50 12.72 9.52
C LEU A 60 14.49 13.43 8.62
N LYS A 61 14.33 14.74 8.77
CA LYS A 61 13.49 15.56 7.88
C LYS A 61 14.02 15.56 6.46
N ASP A 62 15.32 15.80 6.28
CA ASP A 62 15.96 15.77 4.97
C ASP A 62 15.84 14.38 4.32
N SER A 63 15.99 13.32 5.11
CA SER A 63 15.77 11.92 4.65
C SER A 63 14.32 11.68 4.20
N PHE A 64 13.34 12.17 4.96
CA PHE A 64 11.93 12.10 4.58
C PHE A 64 11.64 12.86 3.29
N GLU A 65 12.15 14.08 3.14
CA GLU A 65 11.95 14.88 1.92
C GLU A 65 12.60 14.23 0.69
N ALA A 66 13.73 13.55 0.87
CA ALA A 66 14.40 12.80 -0.21
C ALA A 66 13.66 11.52 -0.60
N SER A 67 13.15 10.75 0.36
CA SER A 67 12.45 9.49 0.10
C SER A 67 11.42 9.14 1.20
N PRO A 68 10.17 9.62 1.09
CA PRO A 68 9.15 9.45 2.13
C PRO A 68 8.85 7.99 2.47
N LEU A 69 8.78 7.11 1.47
CA LEU A 69 8.44 5.70 1.67
C LEU A 69 9.57 4.93 2.36
N LEU A 70 10.81 5.17 1.94
CA LEU A 70 11.98 4.50 2.50
C LEU A 70 12.26 5.02 3.92
N PHE A 71 12.07 6.30 4.15
CA PHE A 71 12.19 6.94 5.47
C PHE A 71 11.45 6.16 6.55
N PHE A 72 10.17 5.84 6.35
CA PHE A 72 9.40 5.09 7.36
C PHE A 72 9.95 3.67 7.57
N ALA A 73 10.53 3.03 6.55
CA ALA A 73 11.17 1.72 6.68
C ALA A 73 12.53 1.78 7.41
N GLU A 74 13.22 2.91 7.33
CA GLU A 74 14.56 3.12 7.90
C GLU A 74 14.54 3.83 9.27
N LEU A 75 13.37 4.29 9.71
CA LEU A 75 13.22 4.92 11.02
C LEU A 75 13.87 4.09 12.15
N PRO A 76 14.62 4.74 13.06
CA PRO A 76 15.18 4.06 14.24
C PRO A 76 14.13 3.33 15.06
N ALA A 77 14.55 2.30 15.81
CA ALA A 77 13.67 1.51 16.66
C ALA A 77 12.97 2.34 17.76
N SER A 78 13.50 3.51 18.12
CA SER A 78 12.87 4.46 19.02
C SER A 78 11.55 5.02 18.50
N PHE A 79 11.32 4.99 17.17
CA PHE A 79 10.10 5.45 16.50
C PHE A 79 9.21 4.30 16.05
N SER A 80 9.19 3.21 16.84
CA SER A 80 8.51 1.96 16.48
C SER A 80 7.01 2.12 16.23
N LYS A 81 6.31 3.02 16.94
CA LYS A 81 4.87 3.20 16.79
C LYS A 81 4.56 3.89 15.46
N ILE A 82 5.29 4.94 15.11
CA ILE A 82 5.20 5.59 13.79
C ILE A 82 5.48 4.56 12.69
N LYS A 83 6.52 3.74 12.88
CA LYS A 83 6.88 2.66 11.95
C LYS A 83 5.75 1.65 11.74
N ASN A 84 5.13 1.19 12.82
CA ASN A 84 4.04 0.22 12.77
C ASN A 84 2.79 0.80 12.11
N ILE A 85 2.48 2.08 12.33
CA ILE A 85 1.37 2.77 11.67
C ILE A 85 1.65 2.88 10.17
N ALA A 86 2.84 3.32 9.78
CA ALA A 86 3.24 3.41 8.38
C ALA A 86 3.12 2.05 7.68
N ALA A 87 3.66 0.99 8.29
CA ALA A 87 3.57 -0.38 7.77
C ALA A 87 2.11 -0.82 7.58
N LYS A 88 1.23 -0.57 8.57
CA LYS A 88 -0.19 -0.91 8.50
C LYS A 88 -0.87 -0.22 7.32
N TYR A 89 -0.67 1.08 7.13
CA TYR A 89 -1.30 1.84 6.04
C TYR A 89 -0.72 1.47 4.68
N PHE A 90 0.61 1.39 4.54
CA PHE A 90 1.24 1.01 3.27
C PHE A 90 0.86 -0.41 2.83
N SER A 91 0.61 -1.34 3.76
CA SER A 91 0.12 -2.69 3.43
C SER A 91 -1.26 -2.68 2.76
N MET A 92 -2.13 -1.71 3.07
CA MET A 92 -3.45 -1.58 2.43
C MET A 92 -3.32 -1.19 0.96
N PHE A 93 -2.39 -0.29 0.63
CA PHE A 93 -2.12 0.11 -0.75
C PHE A 93 -1.38 -0.98 -1.53
N GLY A 94 -0.42 -1.65 -0.89
CA GLY A 94 0.32 -2.77 -1.50
C GLY A 94 -0.60 -3.92 -1.93
N SER A 95 -1.57 -4.30 -1.09
CA SER A 95 -2.52 -5.37 -1.44
C SER A 95 -3.42 -4.98 -2.62
N SER A 96 -3.88 -3.73 -2.69
CA SER A 96 -4.67 -3.22 -3.82
C SER A 96 -3.88 -3.28 -5.13
N TYR A 97 -2.62 -2.82 -5.12
CA TYR A 97 -1.74 -2.92 -6.28
C TYR A 97 -1.50 -4.37 -6.72
N ILE A 98 -1.24 -5.28 -5.77
CA ILE A 98 -1.06 -6.71 -6.10
C ILE A 98 -2.33 -7.29 -6.71
N CYS A 99 -3.50 -6.95 -6.19
CA CYS A 99 -4.78 -7.38 -6.76
C CYS A 99 -4.97 -6.86 -8.19
N GLU A 100 -4.75 -5.57 -8.43
CA GLU A 100 -4.85 -4.96 -9.76
C GLU A 100 -3.88 -5.60 -10.76
N GLN A 101 -2.63 -5.81 -10.33
CA GLN A 101 -1.64 -6.52 -11.14
C GLN A 101 -2.06 -7.96 -11.42
N ALA A 102 -2.56 -8.69 -10.42
CA ALA A 102 -3.07 -10.05 -10.60
C ALA A 102 -4.23 -10.10 -11.61
N PHE A 103 -5.17 -9.15 -11.56
CA PHE A 103 -6.25 -9.04 -12.55
C PHE A 103 -5.73 -8.72 -13.95
N SER A 104 -4.76 -7.80 -14.06
CA SER A 104 -4.10 -7.46 -15.33
C SER A 104 -3.39 -8.68 -15.94
N HIS A 105 -2.63 -9.43 -15.12
CA HIS A 105 -2.00 -10.68 -15.53
C HIS A 105 -3.04 -11.74 -15.93
N MET A 106 -4.10 -11.91 -15.16
CA MET A 106 -5.18 -12.85 -15.47
C MET A 106 -5.80 -12.56 -16.84
N LYS A 107 -6.04 -11.29 -17.16
CA LYS A 107 -6.58 -10.87 -18.46
C LYS A 107 -5.64 -11.23 -19.62
N LYS A 108 -4.32 -11.14 -19.43
CA LYS A 108 -3.31 -11.56 -20.42
C LYS A 108 -3.25 -13.09 -20.56
N ILE A 109 -3.36 -13.82 -19.46
CA ILE A 109 -3.31 -15.29 -19.42
C ILE A 109 -4.58 -15.89 -20.05
N LYS A 110 -5.76 -15.35 -19.73
CA LYS A 110 -7.06 -15.68 -20.34
C LYS A 110 -7.24 -14.92 -21.65
N ASN A 111 -6.34 -15.13 -22.61
CA ASN A 111 -6.52 -14.61 -23.96
C ASN A 111 -7.31 -15.63 -24.83
N PRO A 112 -8.02 -15.17 -25.87
CA PRO A 112 -8.87 -16.03 -26.71
C PRO A 112 -8.10 -17.11 -27.50
N TYR A 113 -6.78 -17.02 -27.57
CA TYR A 113 -5.93 -18.00 -28.24
C TYR A 113 -5.53 -19.17 -27.31
N ARG A 114 -5.80 -19.07 -25.99
CA ARG A 114 -5.63 -20.17 -25.02
C ARG A 114 -6.96 -20.87 -24.73
N SER A 115 -7.29 -21.88 -25.52
CA SER A 115 -8.53 -22.66 -25.42
C SER A 115 -8.48 -23.83 -24.42
N ARG A 116 -7.32 -24.11 -23.79
CA ARG A 116 -7.12 -25.27 -22.87
C ARG A 116 -6.57 -24.87 -21.48
N LEU A 117 -6.97 -23.72 -20.95
CA LEU A 117 -6.54 -23.31 -19.62
C LEU A 117 -7.48 -23.90 -18.55
N THR A 118 -6.98 -24.82 -17.71
CA THR A 118 -7.71 -25.26 -16.52
C THR A 118 -7.53 -24.24 -15.38
N ASP A 119 -8.36 -24.35 -14.34
CA ASP A 119 -8.27 -23.48 -13.17
C ASP A 119 -6.94 -23.64 -12.43
N ASP A 120 -6.45 -24.88 -12.25
CA ASP A 120 -5.13 -25.16 -11.67
C ASP A 120 -4.00 -24.50 -12.46
N HIS A 121 -4.02 -24.61 -13.79
CA HIS A 121 -3.02 -23.95 -14.64
C HIS A 121 -3.05 -22.43 -14.49
N LEU A 122 -4.24 -21.84 -14.42
CA LEU A 122 -4.39 -20.41 -14.20
C LEU A 122 -3.83 -19.99 -12.84
N HIS A 123 -4.15 -20.74 -11.78
CA HIS A 123 -3.66 -20.49 -10.43
C HIS A 123 -2.13 -20.50 -10.36
N HIS A 124 -1.50 -21.53 -10.92
CA HIS A 124 -0.03 -21.64 -10.94
C HIS A 124 0.64 -20.51 -11.72
N VAL A 125 0.12 -20.16 -12.91
CA VAL A 125 0.70 -19.08 -13.73
C VAL A 125 0.50 -17.72 -13.09
N LEU A 126 -0.65 -17.46 -12.47
CA LEU A 126 -0.88 -16.23 -11.70
C LEU A 126 0.08 -16.13 -10.52
N ARG A 127 0.21 -17.18 -9.73
CA ARG A 127 1.14 -17.22 -8.59
C ARG A 127 2.58 -16.94 -9.02
N ALA A 128 3.03 -17.53 -10.14
CA ALA A 128 4.35 -17.26 -10.69
C ALA A 128 4.50 -15.81 -11.19
N SER A 129 3.45 -15.22 -11.77
CA SER A 129 3.49 -13.87 -12.35
C SER A 129 3.41 -12.75 -11.31
N THR A 130 2.83 -13.02 -10.13
CA THR A 130 2.58 -12.02 -9.09
C THR A 130 3.47 -12.21 -7.86
N SER A 131 4.46 -13.10 -7.90
CA SER A 131 5.41 -13.31 -6.81
C SER A 131 6.84 -13.01 -7.28
N ASN A 132 7.68 -12.57 -6.35
CA ASN A 132 9.11 -12.39 -6.59
C ASN A 132 9.84 -13.75 -6.51
N PHE A 133 9.35 -14.74 -7.25
CA PHE A 133 10.01 -16.05 -7.34
C PHE A 133 11.23 -15.94 -8.23
N ASN A 134 12.42 -16.11 -7.65
CA ASN A 134 13.65 -16.24 -8.43
C ASN A 134 13.73 -17.70 -8.89
N VAL A 135 13.32 -17.97 -10.13
CA VAL A 135 13.36 -19.33 -10.67
C VAL A 135 14.80 -19.68 -10.99
N GLU A 136 15.37 -20.66 -10.27
CA GLU A 136 16.70 -21.21 -10.56
C GLU A 136 16.64 -22.11 -11.81
N ILE A 137 16.48 -21.47 -12.97
CA ILE A 137 16.30 -22.13 -14.28
C ILE A 137 17.41 -23.16 -14.54
N GLU A 138 18.66 -22.85 -14.17
CA GLU A 138 19.79 -23.76 -14.36
C GLU A 138 19.65 -25.08 -13.58
N LYS A 139 19.18 -25.02 -12.32
CA LYS A 139 18.92 -26.24 -11.55
C LYS A 139 17.77 -27.06 -12.15
N ILE A 140 16.76 -26.40 -12.71
CA ILE A 140 15.64 -27.12 -13.36
C ILE A 140 16.14 -27.82 -14.62
N ILE A 141 16.89 -27.13 -15.47
CA ILE A 141 17.46 -27.69 -16.71
C ILE A 141 18.32 -28.92 -16.40
N ASN A 142 19.14 -28.85 -15.36
CA ASN A 142 20.03 -29.95 -14.97
C ASN A 142 19.29 -31.18 -14.40
N ASN A 143 18.07 -30.99 -13.89
CA ASN A 143 17.25 -32.08 -13.32
C ASN A 143 16.20 -32.64 -14.29
N ILE A 144 15.99 -32.00 -15.44
CA ILE A 144 15.10 -32.54 -16.48
C ILE A 144 15.87 -33.61 -17.26
N GLN A 145 15.44 -34.86 -17.12
CA GLN A 145 15.98 -35.97 -17.90
C GLN A 145 15.64 -35.73 -19.37
N GLN A 146 16.66 -35.51 -20.21
CA GLN A 146 16.47 -35.27 -21.64
C GLN A 146 15.76 -36.48 -22.25
N GLN A 147 14.51 -36.29 -22.70
CA GLN A 147 13.87 -37.27 -23.56
C GLN A 147 14.60 -37.27 -24.90
N LYS A 148 15.43 -38.28 -25.14
CA LYS A 148 15.94 -38.55 -26.48
C LYS A 148 14.76 -38.97 -27.35
N SER A 149 14.46 -38.16 -28.36
CA SER A 149 13.53 -38.58 -29.42
C SER A 149 14.13 -39.81 -30.11
N HIS A 150 13.28 -40.82 -30.32
CA HIS A 150 13.57 -41.92 -31.24
C HIS A 150 13.49 -41.46 -32.70
#